data_AF-A0A379QF65-F1
#
_entry.id   AF-A0A379QF65-F1
#
_cell.length_a   1.000
_cell.length_b   1.000
_cell.length_c   1.000
_cell.angle_alpha   90.00
_cell.angle_beta   90.00
_cell.angle_gamma   90.00
#
_symmetry.space_group_name_H-M   'P 1'
#
loop_
_entity.id
_entity.type
_entity.pdbx_description
1 polymer ?
#
loop_
_entity_poly.entity_id
_entity_poly.type
_entity_poly.pdbx_seq_one_letter_code
_entity_poly.pdbx_strand_id
1 'polypeptide(L)'
;MRLGVFVPTLKSLKNSKKNTLSRTDATEELTRLSLARAEGFDKVEITGPRLDMDNDFKTWVGVIHSFARHKVIGDKVELPFVEFAKLCGIPSSQSSRKLRERISPSIKRIAGTVISFSRTTEKHTKEYITHLVQSAYYDTEKDIVQLQADPRLFELYQFDRKVLLQLKAINALKRRESAQAFYTFIESLPRDPAPISLARLRARLNLKSPVFSQNQGSVPAEGEMTP
;
A
#
# COMPACT_ATOMS: atom_id res chain seq x y z
N MET A 1 -6.80 2.32 -2.51
CA MET A 1 -5.32 2.42 -2.49
C MET A 1 -4.90 2.96 -3.84
N ARG A 2 -4.63 4.27 -3.88
CA ARG A 2 -4.36 4.99 -5.13
C ARG A 2 -3.08 4.50 -5.79
N LEU A 3 -2.00 4.43 -4.99
CA LEU A 3 -0.60 4.38 -5.41
C LEU A 3 -0.11 3.25 -6.35
N GLY A 4 -0.95 2.30 -6.79
CA GLY A 4 -0.50 1.26 -7.73
C GLY A 4 0.46 0.20 -7.16
N VAL A 5 1.04 0.43 -5.97
CA VAL A 5 2.17 -0.36 -5.41
C VAL A 5 1.79 -1.76 -4.93
N PHE A 6 0.57 -1.93 -4.43
CA PHE A 6 0.07 -3.22 -3.96
C PHE A 6 -0.66 -3.93 -5.07
N VAL A 7 -0.22 -5.14 -5.36
CA VAL A 7 -0.61 -5.88 -6.56
C VAL A 7 -0.88 -7.36 -6.24
N PRO A 8 -1.80 -8.01 -6.96
CA PRO A 8 -2.08 -9.42 -6.73
C PRO A 8 -0.88 -10.32 -6.99
N THR A 9 -0.73 -11.33 -6.15
CA THR A 9 0.19 -12.44 -6.34
C THR A 9 -0.46 -13.42 -7.31
N LEU A 10 -0.01 -13.45 -8.56
CA LEU A 10 -0.38 -14.52 -9.48
C LEU A 10 0.23 -15.83 -8.96
N LYS A 11 -0.59 -16.66 -8.29
CA LYS A 11 -0.19 -17.99 -7.77
C LYS A 11 0.38 -18.93 -8.85
N SER A 12 0.11 -18.64 -10.13
CA SER A 12 0.61 -19.39 -11.28
C SER A 12 2.11 -19.15 -11.59
N LEU A 13 2.71 -18.04 -11.12
CA LEU A 13 4.12 -17.73 -11.39
C LEU A 13 4.97 -17.94 -10.12
N LYS A 14 5.17 -19.21 -9.74
CA LYS A 14 6.09 -19.61 -8.65
C LYS A 14 7.52 -19.05 -8.81
N ASN A 15 7.88 -18.55 -10.00
CA ASN A 15 9.20 -18.03 -10.35
C ASN A 15 9.25 -16.51 -10.62
N SER A 16 8.19 -15.75 -10.29
CA SER A 16 8.26 -14.27 -10.36
C SER A 16 9.26 -13.77 -9.31
N LYS A 17 10.49 -13.44 -9.73
CA LYS A 17 11.57 -12.89 -8.88
C LYS A 17 11.02 -11.83 -7.91
N LYS A 18 10.86 -12.19 -6.64
CA LYS A 18 10.38 -11.30 -5.55
C LYS A 18 11.28 -10.07 -5.35
N ASN A 19 12.47 -10.05 -5.94
CA ASN A 19 13.44 -8.95 -5.90
C ASN A 19 13.42 -8.06 -7.15
N THR A 20 12.35 -8.09 -7.96
CA THR A 20 12.24 -7.13 -9.07
C THR A 20 11.89 -5.76 -8.49
N LEU A 21 12.83 -4.80 -8.56
CA LEU A 21 12.55 -3.39 -8.30
C LEU A 21 11.47 -2.93 -9.28
N SER A 22 10.34 -2.49 -8.75
CA SER A 22 9.28 -1.85 -9.52
C SER A 22 9.42 -0.34 -9.40
N ARG A 23 9.24 0.33 -10.53
CA ARG A 23 9.05 1.79 -10.60
C ARG A 23 7.62 2.05 -11.02
N THR A 24 6.95 2.92 -10.29
CA THR A 24 5.57 3.32 -10.54
C THR A 24 5.54 4.84 -10.63
N ASP A 25 5.03 5.34 -11.76
CA ASP A 25 4.70 6.76 -11.87
C ASP A 25 3.43 7.03 -11.05
N ALA A 26 3.55 7.91 -10.05
CA ALA A 26 2.48 8.28 -9.16
C ALA A 26 2.15 9.79 -9.28
N THR A 27 2.61 10.43 -10.35
CA THR A 27 2.53 11.88 -10.54
C THR A 27 1.09 12.39 -10.48
N GLU A 28 0.16 11.82 -11.26
CA GLU A 28 -1.24 12.27 -11.27
C GLU A 28 -1.94 12.19 -9.89
N GLU A 29 -1.52 11.22 -9.08
CA GLU A 29 -2.15 10.91 -7.80
C GLU A 29 -1.54 11.72 -6.66
N LEU A 30 -0.21 11.86 -6.63
CA LEU A 30 0.54 12.42 -5.51
C LEU A 30 0.91 13.89 -5.66
N THR A 31 0.88 14.45 -6.87
CA THR A 31 1.04 15.91 -7.05
C THR A 31 -0.08 16.72 -6.39
N ARG A 32 -1.21 16.06 -6.07
CA ARG A 32 -2.34 16.66 -5.35
C ARG A 32 -2.09 16.82 -3.85
N LEU A 33 -1.09 16.11 -3.30
CA LEU A 33 -0.72 16.25 -1.90
C LEU A 33 -0.26 17.68 -1.59
N SER A 34 -0.52 18.13 -0.38
CA SER A 34 -0.13 19.46 0.11
C SER A 34 1.38 19.67 0.02
N LEU A 35 2.17 18.61 0.28
CA LEU A 35 3.62 18.61 0.08
C LEU A 35 4.00 18.97 -1.37
N ALA A 36 3.43 18.28 -2.34
CA ALA A 36 3.75 18.49 -3.75
C ALA A 36 3.32 19.88 -4.23
N ARG A 37 2.12 20.33 -3.83
CA ARG A 37 1.61 21.67 -4.18
C ARG A 37 2.41 22.80 -3.54
N ALA A 38 2.75 22.68 -2.26
CA ALA A 38 3.47 23.72 -1.53
C ALA A 38 4.90 23.89 -2.07
N GLU A 39 5.57 22.79 -2.40
CA GLU A 39 6.96 22.81 -2.88
C GLU A 39 7.08 22.97 -4.40
N GLY A 40 5.96 22.84 -5.12
CA GLY A 40 5.83 22.94 -6.57
C GLY A 40 6.33 21.72 -7.34
N PHE A 41 6.33 20.52 -6.73
CA PHE A 41 6.74 19.28 -7.39
C PHE A 41 5.75 18.89 -8.49
N ASP A 42 6.27 18.60 -9.69
CA ASP A 42 5.48 18.25 -10.88
C ASP A 42 5.64 16.79 -11.31
N LYS A 43 6.57 16.06 -10.67
CA LYS A 43 6.81 14.65 -10.91
C LYS A 43 6.92 13.87 -9.60
N VAL A 44 6.22 12.73 -9.53
CA VAL A 44 6.30 11.82 -8.36
C VAL A 44 6.49 10.39 -8.81
N GLU A 45 7.53 9.74 -8.28
CA GLU A 45 7.86 8.36 -8.61
C GLU A 45 8.00 7.51 -7.34
N ILE A 46 7.43 6.31 -7.39
CA ILE A 46 7.57 5.32 -6.34
C ILE A 46 8.49 4.20 -6.84
N THR A 47 9.54 3.90 -6.08
CA THR A 47 10.50 2.84 -6.41
C THR A 47 10.68 1.93 -5.22
N GLY A 48 10.60 0.62 -5.43
CA GLY A 48 10.75 -0.33 -4.34
C GLY A 48 10.48 -1.78 -4.76
N PRO A 49 10.50 -2.71 -3.80
CA PRO A 49 10.08 -4.08 -4.05
C PRO A 49 8.58 -4.12 -4.38
N ARG A 50 8.19 -5.11 -5.20
CA ARG A 50 6.77 -5.38 -5.46
C ARG A 50 6.06 -5.75 -4.15
N LEU A 51 4.94 -5.08 -3.84
CA LEU A 51 4.16 -5.33 -2.62
C LEU A 51 2.93 -6.20 -2.92
N ASP A 52 2.76 -7.28 -2.18
CA ASP A 52 1.63 -8.20 -2.37
C ASP A 52 0.36 -7.80 -1.58
N MET A 53 -0.80 -8.26 -2.06
CA MET A 53 -2.09 -7.99 -1.40
C MET A 53 -2.33 -8.84 -0.14
N ASP A 54 -1.70 -10.01 0.00
CA ASP A 54 -2.02 -10.94 1.09
C ASP A 54 -1.27 -10.66 2.41
N ASN A 55 -0.05 -10.14 2.34
CA ASN A 55 0.81 -9.86 3.47
C ASN A 55 1.20 -8.39 3.53
N ASP A 56 1.70 -7.81 2.43
CA ASP A 56 2.22 -6.44 2.46
C ASP A 56 1.10 -5.43 2.62
N PHE A 57 0.01 -5.57 1.87
CA PHE A 57 -1.15 -4.71 2.00
C PHE A 57 -1.75 -4.78 3.41
N LYS A 58 -1.90 -5.97 3.98
CA LYS A 58 -2.38 -6.17 5.36
C LYS A 58 -1.46 -5.50 6.38
N THR A 59 -0.16 -5.62 6.19
CA THR A 59 0.82 -4.95 7.05
C THR A 59 0.72 -3.44 6.93
N TRP A 60 0.54 -2.90 5.71
CA TRP A 60 0.29 -1.47 5.50
C TRP A 60 -1.00 -1.00 6.18
N VAL A 61 -2.08 -1.77 6.11
CA VAL A 61 -3.30 -1.48 6.87
C VAL A 61 -3.01 -1.39 8.37
N GLY A 62 -2.19 -2.30 8.90
CA GLY A 62 -1.71 -2.23 10.29
C GLY A 62 -0.93 -0.96 10.60
N VAL A 63 -0.02 -0.53 9.72
CA VAL A 63 0.72 0.73 9.84
C VAL A 63 -0.25 1.92 9.90
N ILE A 64 -1.17 2.03 8.93
CA ILE A 64 -2.17 3.11 8.88
C ILE A 64 -3.02 3.11 10.15
N HIS A 65 -3.50 1.95 10.60
CA HIS A 65 -4.28 1.85 11.82
C HIS A 65 -3.49 2.20 13.08
N SER A 66 -2.19 1.92 13.12
CA SER A 66 -1.32 2.27 14.25
C SER A 66 -1.27 3.78 14.43
N PHE A 67 -0.91 4.52 13.36
CA PHE A 67 -0.89 5.99 13.38
C PHE A 67 -2.28 6.61 13.60
N ALA A 68 -3.35 5.89 13.24
CA ALA A 68 -4.72 6.39 13.36
C ALA A 68 -5.36 6.20 14.75
N ARG A 69 -4.94 5.17 15.49
CA ARG A 69 -5.60 4.73 16.75
C ARG A 69 -4.75 4.94 17.98
N HIS A 70 -3.43 5.02 17.84
CA HIS A 70 -2.50 5.16 18.95
C HIS A 70 -1.97 6.58 19.06
N LYS A 71 -1.46 6.91 20.25
CA LYS A 71 -0.77 8.18 20.47
C LYS A 71 0.50 8.22 19.62
N VAL A 72 0.55 9.20 18.73
CA VAL A 72 1.75 9.51 17.93
C VAL A 72 2.58 10.53 18.72
N ILE A 73 3.87 10.22 18.95
CA ILE A 73 4.83 11.13 19.59
C ILE A 73 5.75 11.65 18.50
N GLY A 74 5.56 12.91 18.11
CA GLY A 74 6.24 13.48 16.95
C GLY A 74 5.81 12.77 15.66
N ASP A 75 6.71 11.97 15.12
CA ASP A 75 6.57 11.23 13.87
C ASP A 75 6.56 9.70 14.07
N LYS A 76 6.49 9.26 15.33
CA LYS A 76 6.58 7.86 15.75
C LYS A 76 5.33 7.37 16.45
N VAL A 77 5.01 6.10 16.23
CA VAL A 77 4.03 5.34 17.01
C VAL A 77 4.71 4.11 17.60
N GLU A 78 4.43 3.82 18.87
CA GLU A 78 4.92 2.64 19.57
C GLU A 78 3.73 1.88 20.17
N LEU A 79 3.74 0.56 20.02
CA LEU A 79 2.69 -0.32 20.50
C LEU A 79 3.19 -1.77 20.67
N PRO A 80 2.51 -2.60 21.46
CA PRO A 80 2.82 -4.02 21.55
C PRO A 80 2.74 -4.71 20.18
N PHE A 81 3.68 -5.62 19.90
CA PHE A 81 3.73 -6.33 18.62
C PHE A 81 2.46 -7.16 18.39
N VAL A 82 1.92 -7.78 19.44
CA VAL A 82 0.67 -8.56 19.34
C VAL A 82 -0.50 -7.66 18.93
N GLU A 83 -0.55 -6.43 19.43
CA GLU A 83 -1.58 -5.47 19.05
C GLU A 83 -1.39 -5.01 17.60
N PHE A 84 -0.16 -4.69 17.20
CA PHE A 84 0.16 -4.38 15.81
C PHE A 84 -0.26 -5.51 14.85
N ALA A 85 0.02 -6.77 15.21
CA ALA A 85 -0.37 -7.92 14.40
C ALA A 85 -1.90 -8.05 14.23
N LYS A 86 -2.69 -7.68 15.25
CA LYS A 86 -4.16 -7.60 15.15
C LYS A 86 -4.59 -6.49 14.20
N LEU A 87 -3.94 -5.33 14.25
CA LEU A 87 -4.22 -4.22 13.32
C LEU A 87 -3.90 -4.58 11.87
N CYS A 88 -2.91 -5.45 11.64
CA CYS A 88 -2.64 -6.05 10.34
C CYS A 88 -3.71 -7.05 9.87
N GLY A 89 -4.75 -7.34 10.67
CA GLY A 89 -5.81 -8.30 10.32
C GLY A 89 -5.32 -9.76 10.26
N ILE A 90 -4.22 -10.09 10.95
CA ILE A 90 -3.70 -11.46 11.01
C ILE A 90 -4.35 -12.18 12.21
N PRO A 91 -4.92 -13.40 12.03
CA PRO A 91 -5.54 -14.14 13.12
C PRO A 91 -4.56 -14.41 14.26
N SER A 92 -4.96 -14.11 15.50
CA SER A 92 -4.15 -14.24 16.71
C SER A 92 -3.89 -15.68 17.17
N SER A 93 -4.35 -16.68 16.41
CA SER A 93 -4.14 -18.10 16.72
C SER A 93 -2.72 -18.60 16.42
N GLN A 94 -1.87 -17.77 15.81
CA GLN A 94 -0.47 -18.07 15.54
C GLN A 94 0.41 -17.62 16.71
N SER A 95 1.50 -18.36 16.99
CA SER A 95 2.47 -17.94 17.99
C SER A 95 3.09 -16.57 17.65
N SER A 96 3.48 -15.81 18.66
CA SER A 96 4.14 -14.50 18.49
C SER A 96 5.35 -14.58 17.54
N ARG A 97 6.14 -15.66 17.63
CA ARG A 97 7.25 -15.95 16.72
C ARG A 97 6.80 -16.07 15.25
N LYS A 98 5.78 -16.88 14.96
CA LYS A 98 5.27 -17.06 13.58
C LYS A 98 4.68 -15.76 13.01
N LEU A 99 4.02 -14.96 13.86
CA LEU A 99 3.52 -13.64 13.47
C LEU A 99 4.67 -12.69 13.09
N ARG A 100 5.75 -12.69 13.88
CA ARG A 100 6.98 -11.93 13.59
C ARG A 100 7.64 -12.36 12.29
N GLU A 101 7.80 -13.67 12.07
CA GLU A 101 8.35 -14.22 10.82
C GLU A 101 7.52 -13.84 9.59
N ARG A 102 6.20 -13.66 9.75
CA ARG A 102 5.30 -13.23 8.68
C ARG A 102 5.32 -11.71 8.41
N ILE A 103 5.29 -10.89 9.46
CA ILE A 103 5.14 -9.43 9.36
C ILE A 103 6.48 -8.74 9.03
N SER A 104 7.58 -9.20 9.62
CA SER A 104 8.89 -8.54 9.48
C SER A 104 9.35 -8.40 8.03
N PRO A 105 9.22 -9.42 7.15
CA PRO A 105 9.53 -9.25 5.72
C PRO A 105 8.67 -8.20 5.02
N SER A 106 7.40 -8.08 5.40
CA SER A 106 6.48 -7.10 4.82
C SER A 106 6.85 -5.68 5.24
N ILE A 107 7.19 -5.45 6.51
CA ILE A 107 7.66 -4.13 6.97
C ILE A 107 8.97 -3.75 6.27
N LYS A 108 9.91 -4.69 6.10
CA LYS A 108 11.14 -4.43 5.36
C LYS A 108 10.87 -3.99 3.91
N ARG A 109 9.92 -4.63 3.22
CA ARG A 109 9.54 -4.24 1.86
C ARG A 109 8.86 -2.87 1.81
N ILE A 110 7.95 -2.60 2.74
CA ILE A 110 7.27 -1.30 2.84
C ILE A 110 8.28 -0.17 3.14
N ALA A 111 9.20 -0.38 4.09
CA ALA A 111 10.25 0.59 4.40
C ALA A 111 11.22 0.78 3.22
N GLY A 112 11.48 -0.28 2.45
CA GLY A 112 12.23 -0.21 1.20
C GLY A 112 11.49 0.44 0.03
N THR A 113 10.26 0.92 0.21
CA THR A 113 9.49 1.62 -0.83
C THR A 113 9.73 3.12 -0.70
N VAL A 114 10.50 3.65 -1.65
CA VAL A 114 10.92 5.04 -1.77
C VAL A 114 9.89 5.82 -2.59
N ILE A 115 9.59 7.05 -2.17
CA ILE A 115 8.80 8.02 -2.92
C ILE A 115 9.71 9.23 -3.18
N SER A 116 9.96 9.52 -4.45
CA SER A 116 10.68 10.71 -4.90
C SER A 116 9.70 11.71 -5.49
N PHE A 117 9.72 12.93 -4.96
CA PHE A 117 9.08 14.10 -5.53
C PHE A 117 10.16 14.95 -6.18
N SER A 118 9.97 15.31 -7.44
CA SER A 118 10.94 16.10 -8.18
C SER A 118 10.29 17.22 -8.98
N ARG A 119 11.08 18.26 -9.24
CA ARG A 119 10.82 19.31 -10.21
C ARG A 119 12.11 19.63 -10.92
N THR A 120 12.11 19.52 -12.23
CA THR A 120 13.27 19.85 -13.05
C THR A 120 12.93 21.00 -13.99
N THR A 121 13.68 22.08 -13.89
CA THR A 121 13.64 23.23 -14.80
C THR A 121 14.96 23.29 -15.58
N GLU A 122 15.05 24.12 -16.62
CA GLU A 122 16.28 24.28 -17.40
C GLU A 122 17.52 24.65 -16.56
N LYS A 123 17.33 25.28 -15.40
CA LYS A 123 18.40 25.82 -14.55
C LYS A 123 18.59 25.09 -13.21
N HIS A 124 17.54 24.44 -12.70
CA HIS A 124 17.53 23.87 -11.35
C HIS A 124 16.71 22.60 -11.26
N THR A 125 17.22 21.63 -10.50
CA THR A 125 16.51 20.43 -10.06
C THR A 125 16.25 20.52 -8.56
N LYS A 126 15.01 20.28 -8.16
CA LYS A 126 14.59 20.17 -6.76
C LYS A 126 14.05 18.76 -6.55
N GLU A 127 14.55 18.06 -5.55
CA GLU A 127 14.13 16.69 -5.23
C GLU A 127 13.88 16.53 -3.74
N TYR A 128 12.86 15.76 -3.39
CA TYR A 128 12.56 15.31 -2.05
C TYR A 128 12.31 13.82 -2.05
N ILE A 129 13.12 13.08 -1.30
CA ILE A 129 13.08 11.62 -1.24
C ILE A 129 12.64 11.20 0.16
N THR A 130 11.66 10.32 0.24
CA THR A 130 11.13 9.77 1.49
C THR A 130 10.65 8.33 1.28
N HIS A 131 10.05 7.72 2.30
CA HIS A 131 9.65 6.32 2.32
C HIS A 131 8.20 6.15 2.79
N LEU A 132 7.53 5.06 2.37
CA LEU A 132 6.21 4.71 2.92
C LEU A 132 6.25 4.45 4.43
N VAL A 133 7.37 3.96 4.96
CA VAL A 133 7.71 3.91 6.39
C VAL A 133 9.19 4.28 6.48
N GLN A 134 9.53 5.33 7.22
CA GLN A 134 10.92 5.80 7.31
C GLN A 134 11.79 4.83 8.10
N SER A 135 11.28 4.34 9.24
CA SER A 135 11.98 3.36 10.05
C SER A 135 11.01 2.47 10.81
N ALA A 136 11.47 1.27 11.14
CA ALA A 136 10.74 0.34 11.99
C ALA A 136 11.73 -0.32 12.96
N TYR A 137 11.41 -0.27 14.24
CA TYR A 137 12.18 -0.88 15.32
C TYR A 137 11.35 -1.95 16.01
N TYR A 138 12.01 -3.03 16.42
CA TYR A 138 11.39 -4.13 17.15
C TYR A 138 12.24 -4.50 18.35
N ASP A 139 11.56 -4.73 19.46
CA ASP A 139 12.16 -5.35 20.63
C ASP A 139 11.31 -6.58 20.99
N THR A 140 11.91 -7.76 20.90
CA THR A 140 11.24 -9.03 21.22
C THR A 140 11.15 -9.27 22.71
N GLU A 141 12.09 -8.74 23.50
CA GLU A 141 12.09 -8.90 24.96
C GLU A 141 11.01 -8.01 25.57
N LYS A 142 10.87 -6.78 25.08
CA LYS A 142 9.83 -5.84 25.51
C LYS A 142 8.49 -6.01 24.78
N ASP A 143 8.43 -6.91 23.81
CA ASP A 143 7.27 -7.13 22.92
C ASP A 143 6.76 -5.85 22.21
N ILE A 144 7.63 -4.91 21.83
CA ILE A 144 7.22 -3.66 21.16
C ILE A 144 7.59 -3.63 19.68
N VAL A 145 6.79 -2.86 18.94
CA VAL A 145 7.14 -2.33 17.62
C VAL A 145 7.00 -0.82 17.65
N GLN A 146 8.00 -0.13 17.09
CA GLN A 146 7.96 1.31 16.89
C GLN A 146 8.07 1.58 15.38
N LEU A 147 7.16 2.38 14.86
CA LEU A 147 7.10 2.77 13.45
C LEU A 147 7.28 4.28 13.34
N GLN A 148 8.14 4.72 12.42
CA GLN A 148 8.35 6.12 12.10
C GLN A 148 7.87 6.41 10.68
N ALA A 149 7.11 7.49 10.54
CA ALA A 149 6.59 7.96 9.27
C ALA A 149 7.09 9.38 8.99
N ASP A 150 7.07 9.79 7.72
CA ASP A 150 7.32 11.18 7.38
C ASP A 150 6.07 12.03 7.67
N PRO A 151 6.13 13.05 8.55
CA PRO A 151 4.98 13.92 8.81
C PRO A 151 4.46 14.60 7.54
N ARG A 152 5.32 14.89 6.57
CA ARG A 152 4.94 15.51 5.28
C ARG A 152 4.07 14.58 4.42
N LEU A 153 4.10 13.27 4.70
CA LEU A 153 3.24 12.29 4.07
C LEU A 153 1.97 11.99 4.86
N PHE A 154 1.72 12.55 6.05
CA PHE A 154 0.53 12.18 6.85
C PHE A 154 -0.80 12.36 6.12
N GLU A 155 -0.89 13.30 5.17
CA GLU A 155 -2.05 13.43 4.29
C GLU A 155 -2.31 12.15 3.48
N LEU A 156 -1.27 11.50 2.95
CA LEU A 156 -1.37 10.21 2.27
C LEU A 156 -1.92 9.12 3.21
N TYR A 157 -1.43 9.07 4.45
CA TYR A 157 -1.87 8.09 5.45
C TYR A 157 -3.35 8.29 5.81
N GLN A 158 -3.80 9.55 5.89
CA GLN A 158 -5.20 9.89 6.12
C GLN A 158 -6.09 9.52 4.93
N PHE A 159 -5.63 9.74 3.70
CA PHE A 159 -6.37 9.32 2.50
C PHE A 159 -6.54 7.81 2.46
N ASP A 160 -5.44 7.07 2.65
CA ASP A 160 -5.51 5.62 2.70
C ASP A 160 -6.43 5.17 3.84
N ARG A 161 -6.36 5.78 5.04
CA ARG A 161 -7.29 5.49 6.14
C ARG A 161 -8.75 5.62 5.72
N LYS A 162 -9.14 6.68 4.99
CA LYS A 162 -10.54 6.87 4.55
C LYS A 162 -11.01 5.71 3.67
N VAL A 163 -10.19 5.33 2.69
CA VAL A 163 -10.44 4.16 1.83
C VAL A 163 -10.49 2.87 2.66
N LEU A 164 -9.64 2.79 3.69
CA LEU A 164 -9.56 1.64 4.59
C LEU A 164 -10.72 1.57 5.63
N LEU A 165 -11.50 2.64 5.85
CA LEU A 165 -12.66 2.57 6.74
C LEU A 165 -13.88 1.92 6.07
N GLN A 166 -13.89 1.83 4.74
CA GLN A 166 -14.92 1.16 3.95
C GLN A 166 -14.65 -0.36 3.77
N LEU A 167 -13.70 -0.93 4.53
CA LEU A 167 -13.13 -2.27 4.36
C LEU A 167 -13.97 -3.48 4.78
N LYS A 168 -15.25 -3.33 5.16
CA LYS A 168 -16.09 -4.50 5.44
C LYS A 168 -16.06 -5.52 4.28
N ALA A 169 -15.93 -5.03 3.04
CA ALA A 169 -15.83 -5.86 1.84
C ALA A 169 -14.51 -6.64 1.70
N ILE A 170 -13.35 -6.16 2.17
CA ILE A 170 -12.08 -6.92 1.99
C ILE A 170 -12.08 -8.21 2.82
N ASN A 171 -12.70 -8.17 4.01
CA ASN A 171 -12.91 -9.38 4.81
C ASN A 171 -13.82 -10.38 4.09
N ALA A 172 -14.83 -9.92 3.34
CA ALA A 172 -15.68 -10.78 2.50
C ALA A 172 -14.91 -11.32 1.28
N LEU A 173 -13.97 -10.54 0.72
CA LEU A 173 -13.13 -10.92 -0.41
C LEU A 173 -11.87 -11.70 0.00
N LYS A 174 -11.86 -12.34 1.17
CA LYS A 174 -10.69 -13.07 1.70
C LYS A 174 -10.24 -14.13 0.68
N ARG A 175 -8.97 -14.03 0.24
CA ARG A 175 -8.30 -14.89 -0.78
C ARG A 175 -8.53 -14.49 -2.25
N ARG A 176 -9.31 -13.46 -2.56
CA ARG A 176 -9.48 -12.94 -3.93
C ARG A 176 -8.66 -11.65 -4.13
N GLU A 177 -7.33 -11.77 -4.26
CA GLU A 177 -6.41 -10.61 -4.29
C GLU A 177 -6.70 -9.62 -5.43
N SER A 178 -7.07 -10.09 -6.64
CA SER A 178 -7.47 -9.20 -7.74
C SER A 178 -8.72 -8.38 -7.41
N ALA A 179 -9.73 -9.02 -6.78
CA ALA A 179 -10.94 -8.34 -6.36
C ALA A 179 -10.66 -7.32 -5.25
N GLN A 180 -9.76 -7.62 -4.31
CA GLN A 180 -9.32 -6.68 -3.29
C GLN A 180 -8.58 -5.47 -3.91
N ALA A 181 -7.71 -5.72 -4.89
CA ALA A 181 -7.00 -4.65 -5.60
C ALA A 181 -7.98 -3.75 -6.38
N PHE A 182 -9.00 -4.34 -7.02
CA PHE A 182 -10.05 -3.57 -7.68
C PHE A 182 -10.93 -2.80 -6.72
N TYR A 183 -11.42 -3.43 -5.66
CA TYR A 183 -12.26 -2.77 -4.66
C TYR A 183 -11.54 -1.57 -4.06
N THR A 184 -10.28 -1.76 -3.63
CA THR A 184 -9.49 -0.64 -3.10
C THR A 184 -9.21 0.44 -4.13
N PHE A 185 -9.08 0.10 -5.42
CA PHE A 185 -8.92 1.09 -6.48
C PHE A 185 -10.21 1.89 -6.67
N ILE A 186 -11.35 1.22 -6.83
CA ILE A 186 -12.67 1.84 -7.04
C ILE A 186 -13.02 2.75 -5.87
N GLU A 187 -12.88 2.29 -4.62
CA GLU A 187 -13.12 3.11 -3.42
C GLU A 187 -12.19 4.32 -3.29
N SER A 188 -11.06 4.30 -4.00
CA SER A 188 -10.13 5.44 -3.99
C SER A 188 -10.44 6.49 -5.05
N LEU A 189 -11.39 6.23 -5.95
CA LEU A 189 -11.84 7.18 -6.96
C LEU A 189 -12.66 8.32 -6.34
N PRO A 190 -12.75 9.48 -7.00
CA PRO A 190 -13.70 10.52 -6.61
C PRO A 190 -15.16 10.00 -6.71
N ARG A 191 -16.10 10.70 -6.05
CA ARG A 191 -17.53 10.34 -6.05
C ARG A 191 -18.15 10.23 -7.45
N ASP A 192 -17.61 10.98 -8.41
CA ASP A 192 -18.02 10.96 -9.80
C ASP A 192 -16.79 10.78 -10.70
N PRO A 193 -16.32 9.54 -10.90
CA PRO A 193 -15.15 9.27 -11.71
C PRO A 193 -15.50 9.24 -13.20
N ALA A 194 -14.59 9.73 -14.03
CA ALA A 194 -14.65 9.48 -15.46
C ALA A 194 -14.70 7.96 -15.74
N PRO A 195 -15.36 7.52 -16.82
CA PRO A 195 -15.48 6.11 -17.16
C PRO A 195 -14.14 5.37 -17.09
N ILE A 196 -14.11 4.26 -16.35
CA ILE A 196 -12.89 3.49 -16.13
C ILE A 196 -12.73 2.50 -17.29
N SER A 197 -11.68 2.66 -18.08
CA SER A 197 -11.36 1.70 -19.13
C SER A 197 -10.81 0.39 -18.56
N LEU A 198 -11.06 -0.72 -19.26
CA LEU A 198 -10.44 -2.01 -18.97
C LEU A 198 -8.90 -1.93 -18.97
N ALA A 199 -8.32 -1.08 -19.82
CA ALA A 199 -6.88 -0.84 -19.83
C ALA A 199 -6.39 -0.26 -18.50
N ARG A 200 -7.11 0.70 -17.92
CA ARG A 200 -6.79 1.31 -16.63
C ARG A 200 -6.90 0.30 -15.47
N LEU A 201 -7.93 -0.56 -15.50
CA LEU A 201 -8.09 -1.66 -14.54
C LEU A 201 -6.91 -2.65 -14.62
N ARG A 202 -6.50 -3.06 -15.83
CA ARG A 202 -5.35 -3.97 -16.02
C ARG A 202 -4.04 -3.35 -15.56
N ALA A 203 -3.79 -2.08 -15.91
CA ALA A 203 -2.61 -1.34 -15.46
C ALA A 203 -2.51 -1.33 -13.93
N ARG A 204 -3.64 -1.16 -13.24
CA ARG A 204 -3.68 -1.17 -11.77
C ARG A 204 -3.30 -2.51 -11.16
N LEU A 205 -3.71 -3.62 -11.78
CA LEU A 205 -3.34 -4.96 -11.31
C LEU A 205 -1.87 -5.30 -11.59
N ASN A 206 -1.22 -4.57 -12.51
CA ASN A 206 0.17 -4.78 -12.94
C ASN A 206 0.46 -6.28 -13.19
N LEU A 207 -0.48 -6.96 -13.84
CA LEU A 207 -0.34 -8.37 -14.20
C LEU A 207 0.63 -8.47 -15.37
N LYS A 208 1.60 -9.38 -15.28
CA LYS A 208 2.59 -9.63 -16.36
C LYS A 208 2.16 -10.77 -17.31
N SER A 209 0.97 -11.33 -17.13
CA SER A 209 0.42 -12.38 -18.00
C SER A 209 -0.13 -11.80 -19.32
N PRO A 210 -0.29 -12.60 -20.38
CA PRO A 210 -0.95 -12.15 -21.61
C PRO A 210 -2.36 -11.61 -21.35
N VAL A 211 -2.80 -10.61 -22.13
CA VAL A 211 -4.08 -9.88 -21.95
C VAL A 211 -5.28 -10.82 -21.84
N PHE A 212 -5.30 -11.91 -22.61
CA PHE A 212 -6.36 -12.94 -22.56
C PHE A 212 -6.48 -13.59 -21.17
N SER A 213 -5.37 -13.97 -20.54
CA SER A 213 -5.35 -14.54 -19.19
C SER A 213 -5.63 -13.51 -18.11
N GLN A 214 -5.29 -12.25 -18.33
CA GLN A 214 -5.66 -11.15 -17.43
C GLN A 214 -7.18 -10.96 -17.42
N ASN A 215 -7.82 -10.99 -18.59
CA ASN A 215 -9.27 -10.85 -18.73
C ASN A 215 -10.01 -11.94 -17.93
N GLN A 216 -9.58 -13.20 -17.97
CA GLN A 216 -10.19 -14.27 -17.16
C GLN A 216 -10.10 -14.05 -15.64
N GLY A 217 -9.03 -13.41 -15.16
CA GLY A 217 -8.88 -13.04 -13.73
C GLY A 217 -9.47 -11.68 -13.35
N SER A 218 -10.01 -10.92 -14.32
CA SER A 218 -10.59 -9.59 -14.15
C SER A 218 -12.06 -9.49 -14.51
N VAL A 219 -12.69 -10.57 -14.98
CA VAL A 219 -14.15 -10.71 -14.93
C VAL A 219 -14.55 -10.83 -13.46
N PRO A 220 -15.22 -9.83 -12.87
CA PRO A 220 -15.91 -10.06 -11.62
C PRO A 220 -16.99 -11.11 -11.89
N ALA A 221 -17.24 -12.03 -10.97
CA ALA A 221 -18.53 -12.70 -10.97
C ALA A 221 -19.59 -11.58 -10.88
N GLU A 222 -20.19 -11.21 -12.01
CA GLU A 222 -21.16 -10.11 -12.13
C GLU A 222 -22.39 -10.30 -11.23
N GLY A 223 -22.52 -11.46 -10.57
CA GLY A 223 -23.56 -11.74 -9.57
C GLY A 223 -23.23 -11.41 -8.10
N GLU A 224 -22.01 -10.98 -7.74
CA GLU A 224 -21.61 -10.86 -6.31
C GLU A 224 -21.31 -9.43 -5.83
N MET A 225 -21.47 -8.40 -6.67
CA MET A 225 -21.30 -6.98 -6.28
C MET A 225 -22.61 -6.19 -6.43
N THR A 226 -23.66 -6.63 -5.75
CA THR A 226 -24.81 -5.77 -5.42
C THR A 226 -24.88 -5.56 -3.91
N PRO A 227 -25.38 -4.39 -3.45
CA PRO A 227 -25.31 -3.96 -2.04
C PRO A 227 -26.01 -4.90 -1.06
#